data_AF-A0A968JQY0-F1
#
_entry.id   AF-A0A968JQY0-F1
#
_cell.length_a   1.000
_cell.length_b   1.000
_cell.length_c   1.000
_cell.angle_alpha   90.00
_cell.angle_beta   90.00
_cell.angle_gamma   90.00
#
_symmetry.space_group_name_H-M   'P 1'
#
loop_
_entity.id
_entity.type
_entity.pdbx_description
1 polymer ?
#
loop_
_entity_poly.entity_id
_entity_poly.type
_entity_poly.pdbx_seq_one_letter_code
_entity_poly.pdbx_strand_id
1 'polypeptide(L)' 'MQLDRLKDPVPIPTEKEFSCVIESSLPVVVQFSRINPDRMEKSFLSTIAFASD' A
#
# COMPACT_ATOMS: atom_id res chain seq x y z
N MET A 1 -2.86 7.40 0.34
CA MET A 1 -1.44 7.39 0.75
C MET A 1 -0.62 6.73 -0.35
N GLN A 2 0.59 7.23 -0.64
CA GLN A 2 1.52 6.63 -1.61
C GLN A 2 2.70 6.02 -0.83
N LEU A 3 2.87 4.70 -0.93
CA LEU A 3 3.88 3.98 -0.13
C LEU A 3 5.32 4.33 -0.52
N ASP A 4 5.57 4.58 -1.80
CA ASP A 4 6.86 5.02 -2.36
C ASP A 4 7.28 6.43 -1.91
N ARG A 5 6.38 7.18 -1.26
CA ARG A 5 6.67 8.50 -0.70
C ARG A 5 6.90 8.51 0.81
N LEU A 6 6.82 7.36 1.49
CA LEU A 6 7.15 7.25 2.91
C LEU A 6 8.67 7.40 3.11
N LYS A 7 9.08 8.17 4.12
CA LYS A 7 10.49 8.47 4.39
C LYS A 7 10.89 8.33 5.85
N ASP A 8 9.93 8.39 6.77
CA ASP A 8 10.11 8.34 8.22
C ASP A 8 9.46 7.05 8.73
N PRO A 9 10.15 6.20 9.51
CA PRO A 9 11.55 6.32 9.98
C PRO A 9 12.61 6.10 8.89
N VAL A 10 12.25 5.39 7.82
CA VAL A 10 13.14 5.07 6.71
C VAL A 10 12.29 4.83 5.45
N PRO A 11 12.78 5.18 4.24
CA PRO A 11 12.08 4.86 3.01
C PRO A 11 11.91 3.34 2.80
N ILE A 12 10.81 2.95 2.14
CA ILE A 12 10.59 1.57 1.73
C ILE A 12 11.59 1.21 0.61
N PRO A 13 12.36 0.13 0.74
CA PRO A 13 13.29 -0.29 -0.31
C PRO A 13 12.57 -0.62 -1.62
N THR A 14 13.06 -0.06 -2.72
CA THR A 14 12.58 -0.39 -4.07
C THR A 14 12.96 -1.82 -4.46
N GLU A 15 12.18 -2.44 -5.35
CA GLU A 15 12.42 -3.78 -5.90
C GLU A 15 12.46 -4.91 -4.84
N LYS A 16 11.94 -4.65 -3.64
CA LYS A 16 11.86 -5.62 -2.57
C LYS A 16 10.41 -5.94 -2.23
N GLU A 17 10.11 -7.22 -2.08
CA GLU A 17 8.83 -7.66 -1.56
C GLU A 17 8.68 -7.24 -0.10
N PHE A 18 7.48 -6.80 0.28
CA PHE A 18 7.15 -6.41 1.64
C PHE A 18 5.66 -6.67 1.94
N SER A 19 5.31 -6.57 3.21
CA SER A 19 3.94 -6.52 3.71
C SER A 19 3.82 -5.35 4.68
N CYS A 20 2.61 -4.82 4.88
CA CYS A 20 2.37 -3.71 5.80
C CYS A 20 1.13 -3.96 6.66
N VAL A 21 1.14 -3.35 7.85
CA VAL A 21 -0.02 -3.26 8.74
C VAL A 21 -0.43 -1.78 8.81
N ILE A 22 -1.73 -1.52 8.79
CA ILE A 22 -2.30 -0.18 8.97
C ILE A 22 -3.09 -0.23 10.28
N GLU A 23 -2.64 0.52 11.28
CA GLU A 23 -3.31 0.64 12.58
C GLU A 23 -4.09 1.95 12.65
N SER A 24 -5.27 1.91 13.26
CA SER A 24 -6.09 3.10 13.49
C SER A 24 -6.74 3.02 14.86
N SER A 25 -6.83 4.14 15.55
CA SER A 25 -7.53 4.25 16.84
C SER A 25 -9.06 4.22 16.70
N LEU A 26 -9.57 4.28 15.46
CA LEU A 26 -10.99 4.19 15.12
C LEU A 26 -11.18 3.16 14.00
N PRO A 27 -12.36 2.54 13.88
CA PRO A 27 -12.64 1.61 12.78
C PRO A 27 -12.50 2.29 11.42
N VAL A 28 -11.74 1.66 10.52
CA VAL A 28 -11.54 2.11 9.13
C VAL A 28 -11.59 0.93 8.17
N VAL A 29 -11.93 1.20 6.91
CA VAL A 29 -11.85 0.23 5.81
C VAL A 29 -10.67 0.61 4.92
N VAL A 30 -9.78 -0.35 4.64
CA VAL A 30 -8.56 -0.12 3.85
C VAL A 30 -8.55 -1.00 2.60
N GLN A 31 -8.24 -0.39 1.46
CA GLN A 31 -7.99 -1.06 0.20
C GLN A 31 -6.54 -0.82 -0.24
N PHE A 32 -5.88 -1.87 -0.70
CA PHE A 32 -4.54 -1.78 -1.26
C PHE A 32 -4.60 -1.88 -2.79
N SER A 33 -3.99 -0.92 -3.47
CA SER A 33 -3.92 -0.86 -4.93
C SER A 33 -2.47 -0.76 -5.39
N ARG A 34 -2.07 -1.61 -6.34
CA ARG A 34 -0.81 -1.51 -7.07
C ARG A 34 -1.09 -0.97 -8.46
N ILE A 35 -0.38 0.10 -8.80
CA ILE A 35 -0.38 0.69 -10.13
C ILE A 35 1.03 0.63 -10.70
N ASN A 36 1.13 0.34 -11.99
CA ASN A 36 2.35 0.58 -12.74
C ASN A 36 2.19 1.92 -13.49
N PRO A 37 2.86 3.00 -13.04
CA PRO A 37 2.66 4.34 -13.60
C PRO A 37 2.92 4.41 -15.11
N ASP A 38 3.92 3.68 -15.60
CA ASP A 38 4.29 3.69 -17.02
C ASP A 38 3.28 2.96 -17.92
N ARG A 39 2.34 2.21 -17.32
CA ARG A 39 1.32 1.41 -18.00
C ARG A 39 -0.05 1.53 -17.33
N MET A 40 -0.43 2.75 -16.93
CA MET A 40 -1.64 3.00 -16.14
C MET A 40 -2.94 2.42 -16.75
N GLU A 41 -3.04 2.33 -18.07
CA GLU A 41 -4.23 1.78 -18.74
C GLU A 41 -4.36 0.25 -18.65
N LYS A 42 -3.29 -0.47 -18.30
CA LYS A 42 -3.20 -1.93 -18.48
C LYS A 42 -2.77 -2.71 -17.25
N SER A 43 -2.36 -2.04 -16.17
CA SER A 43 -1.84 -2.72 -14.98
C SER A 43 -2.37 -2.06 -13.71
N PHE A 44 -3.52 -2.54 -13.29
CA PHE A 44 -4.10 -2.24 -12.00
C PHE A 44 -4.40 -3.54 -11.28
N LEU A 45 -3.94 -3.65 -10.03
CA LEU A 45 -4.29 -4.75 -9.13
C LEU A 45 -4.76 -4.14 -7.83
N SER A 46 -5.86 -4.64 -7.29
CA SER A 46 -6.40 -4.17 -6.03
C SER A 46 -6.99 -5.29 -5.21
N THR A 47 -6.91 -5.16 -3.89
CA THR A 47 -7.56 -6.04 -2.92
C THR A 47 -7.97 -5.25 -1.68
N ILE A 48 -9.05 -5.67 -1.03
CA ILE A 48 -9.35 -5.22 0.33
C ILE A 48 -8.31 -5.85 1.28
N ALA A 49 -7.86 -5.07 2.26
CA ALA A 49 -6.95 -5.56 3.28
C ALA A 49 -7.66 -6.60 4.17
N PHE A 50 -6.92 -7.57 4.67
CA PHE A 50 -7.43 -8.46 5.72
C PHE A 50 -7.75 -7.64 6.97
N ALA A 51 -8.95 -7.82 7.53
CA ALA A 51 -9.38 -7.11 8.73
C ALA A 51 -8.85 -7.81 9.99
N SER A 52 -8.33 -7.02 10.94
CA SER A 52 -7.85 -7.46 12.25
C SER A 52 -8.34 -6.47 13.32
N ASP A 53 -8.59 -6.98 14.52
CA ASP A 53 -8.99 -6.20 15.70
C ASP A 53 -7.78 -5.64 16.46
#